data_AF-A3JGG1-F1
#
_entry.id   AF-A3JGG1-F1
#
_cell.length_a   1.000
_cell.length_b   1.000
_cell.length_c   1.000
_cell.angle_alpha   90.00
_cell.angle_beta   90.00
_cell.angle_gamma   90.00
#
_symmetry.space_group_name_H-M   'P 1'
#
loop_
_entity.id
_entity.type
_entity.pdbx_description
1 polymer ?
#
loop_
_entity_poly.entity_id
_entity_poly.type
_entity_poly.pdbx_seq_one_letter_code
_entity_poly.pdbx_strand_id
1 'polypeptide(L)'
;MKKIQLKTTLLASAFAVAALGMSSVANAVPMLTGPTFNVGPVGAGCPTYACADLGSTFAGSGVSVTGGAIVNPGVDVSGAAATPGKYFGDFAKTRSYNVTSSKNAPTGASSSVKVTGLDGKFDFYWGSIDHANNLDFYLNNSVLDTSTDRYTGTQALALASAASIPTGANGRTDAYFTFSGDFDEVRMSYNAVAFEFARAVPEPGTLALLGLGLAGLGAARRRKAA
;
A
#
# COMPACT_ATOMS: atom_id res chain seq x y z
N MET A 1 60.10 53.12 0.18
CA MET A 1 59.92 53.39 1.62
C MET A 1 59.24 52.19 2.25
N LYS A 2 59.81 51.63 3.32
CA LYS A 2 59.25 50.56 4.17
C LYS A 2 57.92 51.00 4.80
N LYS A 3 56.97 50.08 5.00
CA LYS A 3 56.42 49.64 6.32
C LYS A 3 55.20 48.73 6.11
N ILE A 4 55.29 47.45 6.51
CA ILE A 4 54.75 46.85 7.75
C ILE A 4 53.22 46.83 7.77
N GLN A 5 52.63 45.63 7.82
CA GLN A 5 51.59 45.19 8.78
C GLN A 5 51.14 43.76 8.40
N LEU A 6 52.01 42.78 8.64
CA LEU A 6 51.69 41.35 8.64
C LEU A 6 51.33 40.98 10.09
N LYS A 7 50.08 41.22 10.50
CA LYS A 7 49.59 40.87 11.84
C LYS A 7 48.09 40.56 11.83
N THR A 8 47.70 39.45 11.20
CA THR A 8 46.33 38.93 11.39
C THR A 8 46.18 37.42 11.23
N THR A 9 47.25 36.64 11.35
CA THR A 9 47.19 35.19 11.09
C THR A 9 47.76 34.37 12.24
N LEU A 10 47.34 34.67 13.47
CA LEU A 10 47.82 33.91 14.62
C LEU A 10 46.87 33.98 15.82
N LEU A 11 45.59 33.69 15.63
CA LEU A 11 44.63 33.49 16.75
C LEU A 11 43.35 32.81 16.27
N ALA A 12 43.46 31.61 15.66
CA ALA A 12 42.29 30.76 15.42
C ALA A 12 42.65 29.26 15.37
N SER A 13 43.75 28.85 16.00
CA SER A 13 44.25 27.46 15.93
C SER A 13 44.59 26.93 17.32
N ALA A 14 43.61 26.91 18.23
CA ALA A 14 43.76 26.30 19.55
C ALA A 14 42.43 25.81 20.15
N PHE A 15 41.49 25.34 19.34
CA PHE A 15 40.29 24.63 19.80
C PHE A 15 40.03 23.36 18.99
N ALA A 16 41.11 22.66 18.66
CA ALA A 16 41.03 21.28 18.18
C ALA A 16 41.69 20.38 19.24
N VAL A 17 41.02 19.25 19.51
CA VAL A 17 41.49 18.11 20.32
C VAL A 17 41.16 18.19 21.82
N ALA A 18 39.92 17.85 22.16
CA ALA A 18 39.60 16.99 23.31
C ALA A 18 38.10 16.57 23.28
N ALA A 19 37.66 15.89 22.20
CA ALA A 19 36.35 15.23 22.17
C ALA A 19 36.33 13.98 21.27
N LEU A 20 37.49 13.38 21.00
CA LEU A 20 37.61 12.11 20.27
C LEU A 20 37.88 11.02 21.29
N GLY A 21 36.83 10.48 21.91
CA GLY A 21 37.06 9.49 22.95
C GLY A 21 35.87 8.81 23.57
N MET A 22 34.70 8.79 22.92
CA MET A 22 33.62 7.84 23.24
C MET A 22 32.79 7.57 21.99
N SER A 23 33.37 6.85 21.02
CA SER A 23 32.55 6.10 20.06
C SER A 23 31.93 4.94 20.82
N SER A 24 30.74 5.16 21.38
CA SER A 24 29.87 4.05 21.72
C SER A 24 29.70 3.23 20.44
N VAL A 25 30.10 1.97 20.47
CA VAL A 25 29.56 0.98 19.54
C VAL A 25 28.09 0.85 19.87
N ALA A 26 27.28 1.78 19.35
CA ALA A 26 25.86 1.56 19.21
C ALA A 26 25.76 0.38 18.25
N ASN A 27 25.63 -0.83 18.81
CA ASN A 27 25.04 -1.92 18.09
C ASN A 27 23.64 -1.43 17.74
N ALA A 28 23.47 -0.91 16.52
CA ALA A 28 22.16 -0.72 15.94
C ALA A 28 21.61 -2.14 15.79
N VAL A 29 20.91 -2.61 16.82
CA VAL A 29 19.96 -3.69 16.66
C VAL A 29 18.96 -3.12 15.65
N PRO A 30 18.83 -3.69 14.44
CA PRO A 30 17.76 -3.27 13.56
C PRO A 30 16.48 -3.53 14.35
N MET A 31 15.81 -2.46 14.77
CA MET A 31 14.40 -2.58 15.08
C MET A 31 13.76 -2.92 13.73
N LEU A 32 13.58 -4.21 13.46
CA LEU A 32 12.49 -4.64 12.60
C LEU A 32 11.21 -4.23 13.31
N THR A 33 10.86 -2.96 13.22
CA THR A 33 9.49 -2.54 13.44
C THR A 33 8.71 -3.25 12.34
N GLY A 34 7.87 -4.21 12.72
CA GLY A 34 6.96 -4.83 11.78
C GLY A 34 6.14 -3.77 11.03
N PRO A 35 5.47 -4.14 9.94
CA PRO A 35 4.61 -3.21 9.23
C PRO A 35 3.67 -2.47 10.19
N THR A 36 3.50 -1.18 9.96
CA THR A 36 2.48 -0.34 10.57
C THR A 36 1.20 -0.46 9.75
N PHE A 37 0.09 -0.53 10.46
CA PHE A 37 -1.22 -0.87 9.90
C PHE A 37 -2.19 0.27 10.19
N ASN A 38 -2.85 0.77 9.15
CA ASN A 38 -3.94 1.72 9.31
C ASN A 38 -5.16 1.24 8.54
N VAL A 39 -6.33 1.43 9.14
CA VAL A 39 -7.62 1.22 8.47
C VAL A 39 -8.25 2.59 8.25
N GLY A 40 -8.71 2.84 7.03
CA GLY A 40 -9.47 4.02 6.68
C GLY A 40 -10.96 3.68 6.57
N PRO A 41 -11.87 4.66 6.77
CA PRO A 41 -13.28 4.45 6.47
C PRO A 41 -13.45 3.99 5.03
N VAL A 42 -14.51 3.22 4.77
CA VAL A 42 -14.95 2.92 3.40
C VAL A 42 -15.24 4.27 2.74
N GLY A 43 -14.32 4.71 1.88
CA GLY A 43 -14.24 6.11 1.43
C GLY A 43 -12.82 6.59 1.16
N ALA A 44 -11.85 6.12 1.96
CA ALA A 44 -10.47 6.61 2.02
C ALA A 44 -9.56 6.19 0.85
N GLY A 45 -10.14 5.65 -0.23
CA GLY A 45 -9.45 5.31 -1.48
C GLY A 45 -10.38 4.61 -2.46
N CYS A 46 -10.91 3.45 -2.06
CA CYS A 46 -11.81 2.62 -2.88
C CYS A 46 -13.23 2.60 -2.33
N PRO A 47 -13.93 3.74 -2.44
CA PRO A 47 -15.20 3.90 -3.16
C PRO A 47 -15.41 5.34 -3.71
N THR A 48 -14.44 6.24 -3.48
CA THR A 48 -14.34 7.58 -4.09
C THR A 48 -13.76 7.50 -5.50
N TYR A 49 -12.84 6.56 -5.73
CA TYR A 49 -12.21 6.28 -7.01
C TYR A 49 -12.69 4.97 -7.65
N ALA A 50 -12.41 4.80 -8.95
CA ALA A 50 -12.56 3.50 -9.59
C ALA A 50 -11.46 2.56 -9.11
N CYS A 51 -11.84 1.34 -8.73
CA CYS A 51 -10.92 0.30 -8.28
C CYS A 51 -10.76 -0.76 -9.34
N ALA A 52 -9.60 -1.39 -9.37
CA ALA A 52 -9.31 -2.49 -10.28
C ALA A 52 -8.45 -3.56 -9.58
N ASP A 53 -8.25 -4.68 -10.26
CA ASP A 53 -7.31 -5.71 -9.85
C ASP A 53 -5.89 -5.14 -9.70
N LEU A 54 -5.14 -5.69 -8.76
CA LEU A 54 -3.78 -5.28 -8.44
C LEU A 54 -2.88 -5.29 -9.68
N GLY A 55 -3.00 -6.29 -10.55
CA GLY A 55 -2.18 -6.42 -11.75
C GLY A 55 -2.31 -5.22 -12.68
N SER A 56 -3.54 -4.78 -12.94
CA SER A 56 -3.79 -3.57 -13.74
C SER A 56 -3.38 -2.29 -13.01
N THR A 57 -3.55 -2.20 -11.68
CA THR A 57 -3.15 -0.99 -10.92
C THR A 57 -1.63 -0.82 -10.74
N PHE A 58 -0.86 -1.90 -10.80
CA PHE A 58 0.61 -1.89 -10.72
C PHE A 58 1.28 -1.96 -12.11
N ALA A 59 0.51 -1.92 -13.19
CA ALA A 59 1.07 -1.99 -14.54
C ALA A 59 2.12 -0.89 -14.77
N GLY A 60 3.36 -1.30 -15.04
CA GLY A 60 4.48 -0.39 -15.31
C GLY A 60 5.16 0.22 -14.06
N SER A 61 4.78 -0.18 -12.84
CA SER A 61 5.41 0.34 -11.61
C SER A 61 6.67 -0.44 -11.17
N GLY A 62 6.97 -1.57 -11.80
CA GLY A 62 8.02 -2.50 -11.35
C GLY A 62 7.57 -3.47 -10.25
N VAL A 63 6.34 -3.32 -9.74
CA VAL A 63 5.69 -4.28 -8.82
C VAL A 63 5.10 -5.42 -9.63
N SER A 64 5.27 -6.66 -9.16
CA SER A 64 4.72 -7.86 -9.81
C SER A 64 3.63 -8.50 -8.97
N VAL A 65 2.52 -8.86 -9.62
CA VAL A 65 1.37 -9.53 -9.03
C VAL A 65 1.23 -10.92 -9.66
N THR A 66 1.20 -11.96 -8.84
CA THR A 66 1.07 -13.36 -9.30
C THR A 66 0.13 -14.16 -8.42
N GLY A 67 -0.35 -15.31 -8.92
CA GLY A 67 -1.27 -16.18 -8.18
C GLY A 67 -2.70 -15.65 -8.13
N GLY A 68 -3.56 -16.45 -7.49
CA GLY A 68 -5.01 -16.25 -7.48
C GLY A 68 -5.62 -16.13 -8.87
N ALA A 69 -6.79 -15.53 -8.92
CA ALA A 69 -7.51 -15.24 -10.15
C ALA A 69 -7.98 -13.78 -10.17
N ILE A 70 -8.34 -13.31 -11.36
CA ILE A 70 -8.91 -11.99 -11.57
C ILE A 70 -10.36 -12.16 -12.02
N VAL A 71 -11.26 -11.45 -11.37
CA VAL A 71 -12.66 -11.31 -11.80
C VAL A 71 -12.77 -9.98 -12.55
N ASN A 72 -13.03 -10.06 -13.85
CA ASN A 72 -13.20 -8.92 -14.75
C ASN A 72 -14.30 -9.21 -15.78
N PRO A 73 -15.40 -8.45 -15.83
CA PRO A 73 -15.73 -7.30 -14.96
C PRO A 73 -15.97 -7.72 -13.50
N GLY A 74 -15.80 -6.77 -12.57
CA GLY A 74 -16.02 -6.95 -11.14
C GLY A 74 -17.48 -7.25 -10.84
N VAL A 75 -17.78 -8.55 -10.72
CA VAL A 75 -19.11 -9.07 -10.39
C VAL A 75 -19.00 -10.15 -9.33
N ASP A 76 -20.11 -10.43 -8.66
CA ASP A 76 -20.19 -11.56 -7.74
C ASP A 76 -20.04 -12.88 -8.49
N VAL A 77 -19.21 -13.77 -7.96
CA VAL A 77 -19.15 -15.15 -8.40
C VAL A 77 -20.02 -15.97 -7.45
N SER A 78 -21.20 -16.38 -7.93
CA SER A 78 -22.25 -16.98 -7.10
C SER A 78 -21.71 -18.07 -6.17
N GLY A 79 -21.90 -17.86 -4.86
CA GLY A 79 -21.47 -18.78 -3.81
C GLY A 79 -19.96 -18.91 -3.63
N ALA A 80 -19.13 -18.15 -4.35
CA ALA A 80 -17.68 -18.27 -4.30
C ALA A 80 -16.98 -16.98 -3.86
N ALA A 81 -17.29 -15.86 -4.50
CA ALA A 81 -16.65 -14.58 -4.21
C ALA A 81 -17.63 -13.41 -4.34
N ALA A 82 -17.49 -12.41 -3.48
CA ALA A 82 -18.25 -11.17 -3.55
C ALA A 82 -17.40 -10.04 -4.13
N THR A 83 -18.03 -9.15 -4.89
CA THR A 83 -17.35 -7.93 -5.35
C THR A 83 -16.95 -7.09 -4.12
N PRO A 84 -15.67 -6.67 -3.98
CA PRO A 84 -15.28 -5.75 -2.93
C PRO A 84 -16.19 -4.52 -2.89
N GLY A 85 -16.75 -4.23 -1.70
CA GLY A 85 -17.71 -3.14 -1.46
C GLY A 85 -19.17 -3.54 -1.51
N LYS A 86 -19.47 -4.82 -1.71
CA LYS A 86 -20.85 -5.32 -1.73
C LYS A 86 -21.57 -5.05 -0.41
N TYR A 87 -20.89 -5.25 0.71
CA TYR A 87 -21.50 -5.16 2.02
C TYR A 87 -21.58 -3.72 2.55
N PHE A 88 -20.98 -2.78 1.83
CA PHE A 88 -21.06 -1.35 2.10
C PHE A 88 -21.87 -0.55 1.07
N GLY A 89 -22.36 -1.18 0.00
CA GLY A 89 -23.21 -0.53 -1.01
C GLY A 89 -22.47 0.18 -2.15
N ASP A 90 -21.14 0.13 -2.19
CA ASP A 90 -20.32 0.87 -3.16
C ASP A 90 -19.59 -0.02 -4.20
N PHE A 91 -19.95 -1.30 -4.30
CA PHE A 91 -19.32 -2.29 -5.20
C PHE A 91 -19.29 -1.89 -6.69
N ALA A 92 -20.19 -1.01 -7.15
CA ALA A 92 -20.22 -0.53 -8.53
C ALA A 92 -18.95 0.23 -8.96
N LYS A 93 -18.10 0.63 -8.00
CA LYS A 93 -16.81 1.28 -8.24
C LYS A 93 -15.67 0.30 -8.50
N THR A 94 -15.87 -0.98 -8.20
CA THR A 94 -14.89 -2.04 -8.42
C THR A 94 -15.03 -2.61 -9.84
N ARG A 95 -14.13 -2.23 -10.75
CA ARG A 95 -14.16 -2.64 -12.16
C ARG A 95 -13.64 -4.05 -12.39
N SER A 96 -12.68 -4.46 -11.58
CA SER A 96 -12.10 -5.80 -11.50
C SER A 96 -11.51 -5.99 -10.11
N TYR A 97 -11.29 -7.24 -9.69
CA TYR A 97 -10.66 -7.54 -8.43
C TYR A 97 -9.88 -8.85 -8.50
N ASN A 98 -8.89 -8.98 -7.62
CA ASN A 98 -8.19 -10.23 -7.39
C ASN A 98 -8.93 -11.05 -6.35
N VAL A 99 -8.86 -12.37 -6.49
CA VAL A 99 -9.46 -13.30 -5.55
C VAL A 99 -8.60 -14.54 -5.38
N THR A 100 -8.56 -15.01 -4.14
CA THR A 100 -8.07 -16.35 -3.79
C THR A 100 -9.14 -17.07 -2.97
N SER A 101 -9.43 -18.34 -3.26
CA SER A 101 -10.61 -19.06 -2.74
C SER A 101 -10.44 -20.58 -2.68
N SER A 102 -10.96 -21.20 -1.61
CA SER A 102 -11.00 -22.68 -1.45
C SER A 102 -11.92 -23.38 -2.44
N LYS A 103 -12.90 -22.65 -2.97
CA LYS A 103 -13.87 -23.19 -3.94
C LYS A 103 -13.29 -23.24 -5.36
N ASN A 104 -12.10 -22.69 -5.58
CA ASN A 104 -11.45 -22.56 -6.90
C ASN A 104 -12.40 -21.97 -7.96
N ALA A 105 -13.23 -21.03 -7.53
CA ALA A 105 -14.14 -20.28 -8.36
C ALA A 105 -13.92 -18.79 -8.02
N PRO A 106 -13.46 -17.97 -8.97
CA PRO A 106 -13.14 -18.28 -10.38
C PRO A 106 -11.94 -19.24 -10.55
N THR A 107 -11.81 -19.86 -11.73
CA THR A 107 -10.71 -20.77 -12.06
C THR A 107 -9.36 -20.12 -11.82
N GLY A 108 -8.48 -20.79 -11.06
CA GLY A 108 -7.14 -20.29 -10.72
C GLY A 108 -7.06 -19.61 -9.35
N ALA A 109 -8.20 -19.41 -8.66
CA ALA A 109 -8.24 -18.78 -7.35
C ALA A 109 -7.62 -19.63 -6.23
N SER A 110 -7.23 -20.89 -6.47
CA SER A 110 -6.74 -21.79 -5.43
C SER A 110 -5.32 -21.48 -4.90
N SER A 111 -4.62 -20.52 -5.52
CA SER A 111 -3.29 -20.09 -5.08
C SER A 111 -3.34 -18.73 -4.39
N SER A 112 -2.48 -18.52 -3.39
CA SER A 112 -2.31 -17.21 -2.76
C SER A 112 -1.89 -16.17 -3.80
N VAL A 113 -2.41 -14.96 -3.66
CA VAL A 113 -1.93 -13.84 -4.48
C VAL A 113 -0.69 -13.26 -3.82
N LYS A 114 0.35 -13.06 -4.62
CA LYS A 114 1.63 -12.50 -4.19
C LYS A 114 1.87 -11.18 -4.91
N VAL A 115 2.23 -10.17 -4.15
CA VAL A 115 2.65 -8.86 -4.65
C VAL A 115 4.08 -8.66 -4.23
N THR A 116 4.99 -8.47 -5.18
CA THR A 116 6.44 -8.42 -4.97
C THR A 116 7.03 -7.17 -5.60
N GLY A 117 8.19 -6.73 -5.11
CA GLY A 117 8.84 -5.50 -5.57
C GLY A 117 8.25 -4.24 -4.92
N LEU A 118 7.65 -4.39 -3.74
CA LEU A 118 7.14 -3.28 -2.95
C LEU A 118 8.29 -2.51 -2.28
N ASP A 119 8.08 -1.23 -2.04
CA ASP A 119 9.02 -0.33 -1.36
C ASP A 119 8.63 -0.08 0.11
N GLY A 120 8.04 -1.10 0.73
CA GLY A 120 7.52 -0.98 2.09
C GLY A 120 6.17 -0.28 2.19
N LYS A 121 5.47 -0.06 1.08
CA LYS A 121 4.11 0.50 1.06
C LYS A 121 3.16 -0.39 0.30
N PHE A 122 1.98 -0.60 0.86
CA PHE A 122 0.92 -1.33 0.20
C PHE A 122 -0.43 -0.84 0.69
N ASP A 123 -1.42 -0.84 -0.20
CA ASP A 123 -2.78 -0.49 0.14
C ASP A 123 -3.75 -1.21 -0.78
N PHE A 124 -4.90 -1.55 -0.22
CA PHE A 124 -5.97 -2.17 -0.97
C PHE A 124 -7.29 -2.06 -0.23
N TYR A 125 -8.34 -2.22 -1.01
CA TYR A 125 -9.68 -2.43 -0.53
C TYR A 125 -9.95 -3.91 -0.38
N TRP A 126 -10.31 -4.31 0.82
CA TRP A 126 -10.58 -5.69 1.18
C TRP A 126 -12.09 -5.90 1.28
N GLY A 127 -12.62 -6.80 0.46
CA GLY A 127 -14.01 -7.26 0.51
C GLY A 127 -14.21 -8.51 1.36
N SER A 128 -15.42 -8.66 1.94
CA SER A 128 -15.84 -9.90 2.60
C SER A 128 -14.88 -10.39 3.70
N ILE A 129 -14.34 -9.47 4.50
CA ILE A 129 -13.34 -9.76 5.53
C ILE A 129 -13.84 -10.84 6.47
N ASP A 130 -13.06 -11.92 6.60
CA ASP A 130 -13.36 -13.05 7.48
C ASP A 130 -12.14 -13.56 8.28
N HIS A 131 -12.39 -14.34 9.34
CA HIS A 131 -11.34 -14.94 10.16
C HIS A 131 -10.38 -15.89 9.41
N ALA A 132 -10.73 -16.26 8.19
CA ALA A 132 -10.03 -17.24 7.38
C ALA A 132 -8.98 -16.63 6.44
N ASN A 133 -9.07 -15.32 6.23
CA ASN A 133 -8.15 -14.56 5.38
C ASN A 133 -6.88 -14.19 6.15
N ASN A 134 -5.73 -14.21 5.46
CA ASN A 134 -4.44 -13.88 6.04
C ASN A 134 -3.57 -13.05 5.09
N LEU A 135 -2.82 -12.13 5.68
CA LEU A 135 -1.77 -11.34 5.05
C LEU A 135 -0.43 -11.66 5.70
N ASP A 136 0.51 -12.12 4.89
CA ASP A 136 1.88 -12.37 5.28
C ASP A 136 2.80 -11.35 4.60
N PHE A 137 3.66 -10.70 5.39
CA PHE A 137 4.64 -9.73 4.89
C PHE A 137 6.02 -10.37 4.85
N TYR A 138 6.75 -10.09 3.79
CA TYR A 138 8.07 -10.64 3.54
C TYR A 138 9.07 -9.50 3.29
N LEU A 139 10.31 -9.76 3.68
CA LEU A 139 11.47 -8.97 3.32
C LEU A 139 12.59 -9.91 2.92
N ASN A 140 13.15 -9.73 1.72
CA ASN A 140 14.22 -10.57 1.19
C ASN A 140 13.86 -12.08 1.25
N ASN A 141 12.64 -12.42 0.82
CA ASN A 141 12.05 -13.78 0.86
C ASN A 141 11.89 -14.40 2.25
N SER A 142 12.23 -13.69 3.32
CA SER A 142 11.97 -14.14 4.69
C SER A 142 10.63 -13.57 5.12
N VAL A 143 9.76 -14.40 5.69
CA VAL A 143 8.59 -13.90 6.41
C VAL A 143 9.14 -12.95 7.47
N LEU A 144 8.59 -11.75 7.54
CA LEU A 144 8.82 -10.87 8.67
C LEU A 144 8.16 -11.55 9.88
N ASP A 145 8.96 -12.36 10.59
CA ASP A 145 8.55 -13.16 11.73
C ASP A 145 8.00 -12.25 12.83
N THR A 146 6.70 -11.96 12.74
CA THR A 146 5.90 -11.53 13.88
C THR A 146 5.43 -12.82 14.54
N SER A 147 6.30 -13.43 15.34
CA SER A 147 6.01 -14.66 16.11
C SER A 147 4.81 -14.54 17.08
N THR A 148 4.10 -13.41 17.06
CA THR A 148 2.78 -13.15 17.65
C THR A 148 1.86 -12.34 16.71
N ASP A 149 1.78 -12.67 15.41
CA ASP A 149 0.55 -12.70 14.60
C ASP A 149 0.83 -12.31 13.14
N ARG A 150 0.75 -13.29 12.25
CA ARG A 150 0.31 -13.08 10.86
C ARG A 150 -0.93 -12.18 10.87
N TYR A 151 -1.03 -11.22 9.95
CA TYR A 151 -2.20 -10.34 9.97
C TYR A 151 -3.42 -11.10 9.46
N THR A 152 -4.34 -11.39 10.37
CA THR A 152 -5.54 -12.19 10.11
C THR A 152 -6.73 -11.30 9.83
N GLY A 153 -7.75 -11.82 9.16
CA GLY A 153 -9.01 -11.10 9.04
C GLY A 153 -9.72 -10.89 10.39
N THR A 154 -9.38 -11.65 11.44
CA THR A 154 -9.80 -11.35 12.82
C THR A 154 -9.27 -9.98 13.28
N GLN A 155 -7.98 -9.72 13.07
CA GLN A 155 -7.38 -8.42 13.40
C GLN A 155 -7.93 -7.32 12.50
N ALA A 156 -8.18 -7.63 11.22
CA ALA A 156 -8.82 -6.69 10.29
C ALA A 156 -10.24 -6.29 10.75
N LEU A 157 -11.05 -7.24 11.21
CA LEU A 157 -12.39 -6.98 11.76
C LEU A 157 -12.32 -6.14 13.04
N ALA A 158 -11.35 -6.41 13.91
CA ALA A 158 -11.15 -5.64 15.13
C ALA A 158 -10.77 -4.18 14.84
N LEU A 159 -9.86 -3.96 13.89
CA LEU A 159 -9.46 -2.62 13.46
C LEU A 159 -10.60 -1.87 12.76
N ALA A 160 -11.33 -2.53 11.86
CA ALA A 160 -12.50 -1.93 11.21
C ALA A 160 -13.55 -1.50 12.25
N SER A 161 -13.82 -2.34 13.25
CA SER A 161 -14.72 -2.02 14.36
C SER A 161 -14.22 -0.82 15.18
N ALA A 162 -12.92 -0.78 15.51
CA ALA A 162 -12.31 0.33 16.24
C ALA A 162 -12.38 1.66 15.47
N ALA A 163 -12.32 1.61 14.13
CA ALA A 163 -12.48 2.75 13.25
C ALA A 163 -13.96 3.12 12.98
N SER A 164 -14.91 2.53 13.72
CA SER A 164 -16.35 2.74 13.54
C SER A 164 -16.85 2.44 12.12
N ILE A 165 -16.17 1.55 11.41
CA ILE A 165 -16.64 1.04 10.12
C ILE A 165 -17.73 0.02 10.40
N PRO A 166 -18.92 0.14 9.79
CA PRO A 166 -19.96 -0.87 9.89
C PRO A 166 -19.42 -2.28 9.63
N THR A 167 -19.42 -3.09 10.69
CA THR A 167 -19.09 -4.51 10.60
C THR A 167 -20.37 -5.31 10.51
N GLY A 168 -20.46 -6.15 9.48
CA GLY A 168 -21.52 -7.14 9.37
C GLY A 168 -21.18 -8.40 10.16
N ALA A 169 -21.97 -9.45 9.97
CA ALA A 169 -21.53 -10.80 10.34
C ALA A 169 -20.21 -11.15 9.63
N ASN A 170 -19.46 -12.11 10.16
CA ASN A 170 -18.21 -12.61 9.56
C ASN A 170 -18.35 -12.81 8.03
N GLY A 171 -17.44 -12.25 7.24
CA GLY A 171 -17.53 -12.23 5.77
C GLY A 171 -18.50 -11.21 5.19
N ARG A 172 -18.96 -10.23 5.98
CA ARG A 172 -19.87 -9.14 5.55
C ARG A 172 -19.35 -7.76 5.97
N THR A 173 -18.04 -7.62 6.04
CA THR A 173 -17.35 -6.37 6.33
C THR A 173 -16.41 -6.06 5.18
N ASP A 174 -16.42 -4.81 4.73
CA ASP A 174 -15.50 -4.30 3.72
C ASP A 174 -14.73 -3.11 4.32
N ALA A 175 -13.44 -2.96 4.03
CA ALA A 175 -12.65 -1.83 4.52
C ALA A 175 -11.42 -1.55 3.66
N TYR A 176 -10.93 -0.31 3.73
CA TYR A 176 -9.69 0.09 3.07
C TYR A 176 -8.52 0.02 4.06
N PHE A 177 -7.46 -0.67 3.67
CA PHE A 177 -6.28 -0.85 4.51
C PHE A 177 -5.05 -0.27 3.84
N THR A 178 -4.22 0.38 4.65
CA THR A 178 -2.89 0.85 4.26
C THR A 178 -1.84 0.26 5.18
N PHE A 179 -0.70 -0.08 4.59
CA PHE A 179 0.41 -0.76 5.24
C PHE A 179 1.69 -0.01 4.91
N SER A 180 2.52 0.21 5.93
CA SER A 180 3.86 0.80 5.74
C SER A 180 4.89 0.17 6.65
N GLY A 181 6.06 -0.19 6.15
CA GLY A 181 7.15 -0.75 6.96
C GLY A 181 8.22 -1.40 6.10
N ASP A 182 9.10 -2.19 6.69
CA ASP A 182 10.21 -2.81 5.96
C ASP A 182 9.79 -4.14 5.33
N PHE A 183 9.07 -4.09 4.19
CA PHE A 183 8.67 -5.27 3.42
C PHE A 183 8.79 -5.03 1.91
N ASP A 184 9.08 -6.09 1.16
CA ASP A 184 9.15 -6.10 -0.31
C ASP A 184 8.11 -7.02 -0.97
N GLU A 185 7.43 -7.83 -0.17
CA GLU A 185 6.39 -8.74 -0.64
C GLU A 185 5.22 -8.85 0.37
N VAL A 186 4.01 -8.94 -0.18
CA VAL A 186 2.78 -9.27 0.55
C VAL A 186 2.13 -10.49 -0.09
N ARG A 187 1.78 -11.49 0.73
CA ARG A 187 1.00 -12.66 0.31
C ARG A 187 -0.39 -12.62 0.94
N MET A 188 -1.40 -12.64 0.10
CA MET A 188 -2.81 -12.75 0.48
C MET A 188 -3.25 -14.19 0.30
N SER A 189 -3.68 -14.83 1.39
CA SER A 189 -4.08 -16.23 1.41
C SER A 189 -5.41 -16.43 2.13
N TYR A 190 -6.09 -17.52 1.79
CA TYR A 190 -7.32 -17.94 2.44
C TYR A 190 -7.09 -19.27 3.15
N ASN A 191 -7.90 -19.55 4.17
CA ASN A 191 -8.12 -20.90 4.69
C ASN A 191 -9.60 -21.33 4.63
N ALA A 192 -10.48 -20.48 4.06
CA ALA A 192 -11.90 -20.77 3.83
C ALA A 192 -12.43 -20.15 2.52
N VAL A 193 -13.60 -19.50 2.52
CA VAL A 193 -14.41 -19.26 1.31
C VAL A 193 -13.67 -18.45 0.24
N ALA A 194 -13.39 -17.17 0.47
CA ALA A 194 -12.64 -16.34 -0.45
C ALA A 194 -11.99 -15.15 0.26
N PHE A 195 -10.98 -14.58 -0.39
CA PHE A 195 -10.35 -13.32 -0.03
C PHE A 195 -10.31 -12.47 -1.31
N GLU A 196 -11.11 -11.41 -1.33
CA GLU A 196 -11.25 -10.48 -2.44
C GLU A 196 -10.63 -9.12 -2.15
N PHE A 197 -9.92 -8.58 -3.13
CA PHE A 197 -9.32 -7.27 -2.98
C PHE A 197 -9.16 -6.55 -4.31
N ALA A 198 -9.29 -5.23 -4.23
CA ALA A 198 -9.08 -4.31 -5.33
C ALA A 198 -8.25 -3.14 -4.84
N ARG A 199 -7.59 -2.42 -5.74
CA ARG A 199 -6.82 -1.22 -5.38
C ARG A 199 -7.35 -0.02 -6.13
N ALA A 200 -7.26 1.15 -5.50
CA ALA A 200 -7.65 2.39 -6.14
C ALA A 200 -6.71 2.61 -7.35
N VAL A 201 -7.29 2.88 -8.52
CA VAL A 201 -6.49 3.26 -9.68
C VAL A 201 -5.97 4.68 -9.39
N PRO A 202 -4.65 4.90 -9.34
CA PRO A 202 -4.12 6.26 -9.20
C PRO A 202 -4.73 7.12 -10.31
N GLU A 203 -5.24 8.31 -9.96
CA GLU A 203 -5.79 9.22 -10.96
C GLU A 203 -4.78 9.34 -12.10
N PRO A 204 -5.20 9.09 -13.36
CA PRO A 204 -4.27 9.14 -14.48
C PRO A 204 -3.54 10.48 -14.45
N GLY A 205 -2.21 10.45 -14.40
CA GLY A 205 -1.38 11.65 -14.54
C GLY A 205 -1.70 12.42 -15.83
N THR A 206 -2.44 11.81 -16.77
CA THR A 206 -3.03 12.45 -17.93
C THR A 206 -3.98 13.59 -17.59
N LEU A 207 -4.67 13.60 -16.45
CA LEU A 207 -5.47 14.77 -16.01
C LEU A 207 -4.56 15.94 -15.63
N ALA A 208 -3.48 15.66 -14.90
CA ALA A 208 -2.47 16.68 -14.61
C ALA A 208 -1.79 17.18 -15.88
N LEU A 209 -1.43 16.28 -16.81
CA LEU A 209 -0.84 16.63 -18.10
C LEU A 209 -1.82 17.36 -19.02
N LEU A 210 -3.10 17.00 -19.00
CA LEU A 210 -4.16 17.72 -19.71
C LEU A 210 -4.32 19.13 -19.13
N GLY A 211 -4.35 19.25 -17.80
CA GLY A 211 -4.37 20.53 -17.11
C GLY A 211 -3.17 21.41 -17.47
N LEU A 212 -1.97 20.85 -17.45
CA LEU A 212 -0.74 21.53 -17.88
C LEU A 212 -0.77 21.91 -19.36
N GLY A 213 -1.27 21.01 -20.23
CA GLY A 213 -1.42 21.27 -21.65
C GLY A 213 -2.38 22.42 -21.93
N LEU A 214 -3.52 22.46 -21.23
CA LEU A 214 -4.52 23.54 -21.33
C LEU A 214 -3.98 24.86 -20.75
N ALA A 215 -3.27 24.83 -19.63
CA ALA A 215 -2.60 25.99 -19.06
C ALA A 215 -1.54 26.56 -20.03
N GLY A 216 -0.73 25.68 -20.63
CA GLY A 216 0.25 26.03 -21.66
C GLY A 216 -0.40 26.66 -22.90
N LEU A 217 -1.50 26.08 -23.38
CA LEU A 217 -2.26 26.62 -24.51
C LEU A 217 -2.87 27.99 -24.19
N GLY A 218 -3.40 28.18 -22.98
CA GLY A 218 -3.92 29.46 -22.52
C GLY A 218 -2.84 30.54 -22.46
N ALA A 219 -1.66 30.22 -21.91
CA ALA A 219 -0.52 31.13 -21.87
C ALA A 219 -0.01 31.49 -23.27
N ALA A 220 0.07 30.52 -24.18
CA ALA A 220 0.49 30.76 -25.57
C ALA A 220 -0.48 31.69 -26.31
N ARG A 221 -1.79 31.56 -26.10
CA ARG A 221 -2.79 32.47 -26.69
C ARG A 221 -2.64 33.90 -26.17
N ARG A 222 -2.37 34.10 -24.87
CA ARG A 222 -2.16 35.45 -24.30
C ARG A 222 -0.94 36.14 -24.90
N ARG A 223 0.15 35.40 -25.16
CA ARG A 223 1.36 35.97 -25.79
C ARG A 223 1.19 36.33 -27.26
N LYS A 224 0.20 35.77 -27.95
CA LYS A 224 -0.14 36.15 -29.34
C LYS A 224 -1.04 37.39 -29.43
N ALA A 225 -1.74 37.73 -28.36
CA ALA A 225 -2.67 38.84 -28.31
C ALA A 225 -2.06 40.14 -27.72
N ALA A 226 -0.86 40.05 -27.15
CA ALA A 226 -0.02 41.17 -26.74
C ALA A 226 1.06 41.41 -27.79
#